data_AF-A0A3P3ZLW5-F1
#
_entry.id   AF-A0A3P3ZLW5-F1
#
_cell.length_a   1.000
_cell.length_b   1.000
_cell.length_c   1.000
_cell.angle_alpha   90.00
_cell.angle_beta   90.00
_cell.angle_gamma   90.00
#
_symmetry.space_group_name_H-M   'P 1'
#
loop_
_entity.id
_entity.type
_entity.pdbx_description
1 polymer ?
#
loop_
_entity_poly.entity_id
_entity_poly.type
_entity_poly.pdbx_seq_one_letter_code
_entity_poly.pdbx_strand_id
1 'polypeptide(L)'
;MHVLMEGVPKTVSLHEVGEQLAHTPGVIAVHDLHIWTLTSGMMALSAHLEVEALTNWPELLTLLRARLIHQHGIEQITLQPELRRPA
;
A
#
# COMPACT_ATOMS: atom_id res chain seq x y z
N MET A 1 -13.51 7.99 -20.14
CA MET A 1 -12.18 7.40 -19.89
C MET A 1 -12.40 6.06 -19.22
N HIS A 2 -12.18 4.95 -19.92
CA HIS A 2 -12.29 3.60 -19.35
C HIS A 2 -10.90 3.16 -18.93
N VAL A 3 -10.65 3.03 -17.63
CA VAL A 3 -9.45 2.39 -17.10
C VAL A 3 -9.78 0.90 -16.93
N LEU A 4 -9.14 0.05 -17.72
CA LEU A 4 -9.14 -1.40 -17.51
C LEU A 4 -8.15 -1.70 -16.37
N MET A 5 -8.61 -2.38 -15.32
CA MET A 5 -7.72 -2.90 -14.28
C MET A 5 -7.23 -4.28 -14.73
N GLU A 6 -6.03 -4.34 -15.30
CA GLU A 6 -5.38 -5.62 -15.54
C GLU A 6 -4.86 -6.16 -14.21
N GLY A 7 -4.96 -7.48 -14.01
CA GLY A 7 -4.65 -8.14 -12.73
C GLY A 7 -3.24 -7.88 -12.19
N VAL A 8 -2.89 -8.54 -11.08
CA VAL A 8 -1.64 -8.30 -10.35
C VAL A 8 -0.43 -8.34 -11.30
N PRO A 9 0.38 -7.25 -11.39
CA PRO A 9 1.55 -7.20 -12.25
C PRO A 9 2.53 -8.32 -11.93
N LYS A 10 3.04 -9.02 -12.96
CA LYS A 10 4.03 -10.10 -12.78
C LYS A 10 5.37 -9.62 -12.22
N THR A 11 5.62 -8.32 -12.25
CA THR A 11 6.87 -7.67 -11.85
C THR A 11 6.92 -7.31 -10.36
N VAL A 12 5.82 -7.44 -9.63
CA VAL A 12 5.73 -7.10 -8.20
C VAL A 12 5.15 -8.28 -7.41
N SER A 13 5.83 -8.64 -6.33
CA SER A 13 5.35 -9.63 -5.38
C SER A 13 4.40 -8.98 -4.37
N LEU A 14 3.14 -9.40 -4.38
CA LEU A 14 2.14 -8.98 -3.39
C LEU A 14 2.61 -9.29 -1.95
N HIS A 15 3.30 -10.43 -1.78
CA HIS A 15 3.81 -10.86 -0.48
C HIS A 15 4.93 -9.95 0.02
N GLU A 16 5.91 -9.61 -0.83
CA GLU A 16 7.02 -8.72 -0.44
C GLU A 16 6.52 -7.33 -0.09
N VAL A 17 5.56 -6.80 -0.84
CA VAL A 17 4.92 -5.51 -0.54
C VAL A 17 4.18 -5.57 0.80
N GLY A 18 3.39 -6.62 1.04
CA GLY A 18 2.68 -6.82 2.30
C GLY A 18 3.62 -6.89 3.50
N GLU A 19 4.70 -7.67 3.39
CA GLU A 19 5.75 -7.78 4.41
C GLU A 19 6.42 -6.42 4.66
N GLN A 20 6.79 -5.68 3.61
CA GLN A 20 7.43 -4.37 3.72
C GLN A 20 6.54 -3.33 4.42
N LEU A 21 5.23 -3.37 4.16
CA LEU A 21 4.24 -2.55 4.85
C LEU A 21 4.10 -2.96 6.32
N ALA A 22 3.92 -4.25 6.60
CA ALA A 22 3.72 -4.80 7.94
C ALA A 22 4.94 -4.59 8.87
N HIS A 23 6.16 -4.58 8.32
CA HIS A 23 7.39 -4.34 9.10
C HIS A 23 7.70 -2.85 9.33
N THR A 24 6.84 -1.92 8.88
CA THR A 24 7.07 -0.50 9.12
C THR A 24 6.60 -0.12 10.53
N PRO A 25 7.46 0.50 11.36
CA PRO A 25 7.07 0.94 12.71
C PRO A 25 5.82 1.82 12.68
N GLY A 26 4.85 1.51 13.56
CA GLY A 26 3.55 2.16 13.61
C GLY A 26 2.46 1.47 12.80
N VAL A 27 2.78 0.50 11.95
CA VAL A 27 1.82 -0.41 11.29
C VAL A 27 1.68 -1.67 12.14
N ILE A 28 0.44 -2.01 12.49
CA ILE A 28 0.08 -3.20 13.27
C ILE A 28 -0.27 -4.37 12.33
N ALA A 29 -1.05 -4.09 11.29
CA ALA A 29 -1.50 -5.09 10.33
C ALA A 29 -1.79 -4.46 8.96
N VAL A 30 -1.74 -5.30 7.93
CA VAL A 30 -2.07 -4.95 6.54
C VAL A 30 -3.19 -5.86 6.09
N HIS A 31 -4.26 -5.31 5.55
CA HIS A 31 -5.34 -6.09 4.96
C HIS A 31 -5.86 -5.44 3.67
N ASP A 32 -6.60 -6.23 2.90
CA ASP A 32 -7.20 -5.80 1.62
C ASP A 32 -6.19 -5.15 0.66
N LEU A 33 -4.95 -5.67 0.66
CA LEU A 33 -3.87 -5.22 -0.23
C LEU A 33 -4.16 -5.66 -1.67
N HIS A 34 -4.34 -4.69 -2.54
CA HIS A 34 -4.55 -4.87 -3.96
C HIS A 34 -3.49 -4.10 -4.74
N ILE A 35 -2.94 -4.73 -5.78
CA ILE A 35 -2.00 -4.12 -6.72
C ILE A 35 -2.48 -4.45 -8.12
N TRP A 36 -2.56 -3.44 -8.98
CA TRP A 36 -3.00 -3.59 -10.36
C TRP A 36 -2.12 -2.79 -11.32
N THR A 37 -2.09 -3.21 -12.57
CA THR A 37 -1.44 -2.46 -13.65
C THR A 37 -2.49 -1.57 -14.33
N LEU A 38 -2.18 -0.30 -14.47
CA LEU A 38 -2.93 0.67 -15.28
C LEU A 38 -2.43 0.65 -16.74
N THR A 39 -2.90 1.58 -17.56
CA THR A 39 -2.37 1.76 -18.92
C THR A 39 -0.89 2.16 -18.89
N SER A 40 -0.10 1.65 -19.84
CA SER A 40 1.33 1.96 -20.02
C SER A 40 2.27 1.45 -18.93
N GLY A 41 1.88 0.41 -18.18
CA GLY A 41 2.74 -0.26 -17.19
C GLY A 41 2.87 0.46 -15.85
N MET A 42 2.15 1.57 -15.64
CA MET A 42 2.05 2.21 -14.33
C MET A 42 1.34 1.30 -13.35
N MET A 43 1.91 1.13 -12.16
CA MET A 43 1.32 0.31 -11.11
C MET A 43 0.59 1.17 -10.08
N ALA A 44 -0.51 0.63 -9.59
CA ALA A 44 -1.34 1.22 -8.57
C ALA A 44 -1.56 0.23 -7.42
N LEU A 45 -1.72 0.76 -6.21
CA LEU A 45 -1.92 0.00 -4.98
C LEU A 45 -2.99 0.64 -4.12
N SER A 46 -3.85 -0.20 -3.55
CA SER A 46 -4.72 0.15 -2.43
C SER A 46 -4.56 -0.85 -1.31
N ALA A 47 -4.48 -0.38 -0.06
CA ALA A 47 -4.46 -1.25 1.11
C ALA A 47 -5.05 -0.54 2.33
N HIS A 48 -5.47 -1.32 3.30
CA HIS A 48 -5.86 -0.85 4.62
C HIS A 48 -4.76 -1.21 5.62
N LEU A 49 -4.41 -0.25 6.46
CA LEU A 49 -3.35 -0.39 7.46
C LEU A 49 -3.93 -0.15 8.84
N GLU A 50 -3.93 -1.19 9.68
CA GLU A 50 -4.12 -0.98 11.11
C GLU A 50 -2.89 -0.26 11.64
N VAL A 51 -3.08 0.86 12.33
CA VAL A 51 -2.00 1.70 12.87
C VAL A 51 -2.15 1.91 14.37
N GLU A 52 -1.04 2.14 15.05
CA GLU A 52 -1.01 2.39 16.50
C GLU A 52 -1.76 3.67 16.89
N ALA A 53 -1.65 4.71 16.06
CA ALA A 53 -2.32 6.00 16.26
C ALA A 53 -2.58 6.67 14.91
N LEU A 54 -3.57 7.56 14.86
CA LEU A 54 -3.82 8.39 13.67
C LEU A 54 -3.00 9.69 13.68
N THR A 55 -2.43 10.07 14.83
CA THR A 55 -1.73 11.35 14.99
C THR A 55 -0.42 11.43 14.19
N ASN A 56 0.20 10.29 13.90
CA ASN A 56 1.42 10.17 13.08
C ASN A 56 1.14 9.70 11.64
N TRP A 57 -0.13 9.63 11.25
CA TRP A 57 -0.51 9.11 9.94
C TRP A 57 0.08 9.88 8.76
N PRO A 58 0.10 11.22 8.72
CA PRO A 58 0.66 11.96 7.58
C PRO A 58 2.14 11.65 7.31
N GLU A 59 2.94 11.55 8.37
CA GLU A 59 4.37 11.22 8.28
C GLU A 59 4.57 9.76 7.85
N LEU A 60 3.82 8.84 8.46
CA LEU A 60 3.86 7.42 8.12
C LEU A 60 3.45 7.18 6.66
N LEU A 61 2.35 7.80 6.20
CA LEU A 61 1.89 7.73 4.81
C LEU A 61 2.97 8.23 3.85
N THR A 62 3.64 9.34 4.17
CA THR A 62 4.72 9.90 3.34
C THR A 62 5.88 8.92 3.21
N LEU A 63 6.31 8.32 4.33
CA LEU A 63 7.38 7.32 4.36
C LEU A 63 7.01 6.05 3.57
N LEU A 64 5.81 5.53 3.77
CA LEU A 64 5.32 4.33 3.07
C LEU A 64 5.24 4.57 1.56
N ARG A 65 4.70 5.71 1.13
CA ARG A 65 4.62 6.06 -0.30
C ARG A 65 6.00 6.14 -0.93
N ALA A 66 6.96 6.78 -0.27
CA ALA A 66 8.33 6.86 -0.77
C ALA A 66 8.94 5.45 -0.94
N ARG A 67 8.78 4.57 0.05
CA ARG A 67 9.31 3.19 -0.02
C ARG A 67 8.69 2.40 -1.17
N LEU A 68 7.36 2.43 -1.31
CA LEU A 68 6.64 1.74 -2.38
C LEU A 68 7.05 2.23 -3.78
N ILE A 69 7.26 3.53 -3.95
CA ILE A 69 7.78 4.11 -5.20
C ILE A 69 9.21 3.60 -5.46
N HIS A 70 10.11 3.75 -4.50
CA HIS A 70 11.53 3.46 -4.70
C HIS A 70 11.86 1.98 -4.84
N GLN A 71 11.15 1.11 -4.12
CA GLN A 71 11.47 -0.33 -4.06
C GLN A 71 10.63 -1.15 -5.03
N HIS A 72 9.39 -0.72 -5.31
CA HIS A 72 8.45 -1.49 -6.10
C HIS A 72 7.94 -0.75 -7.35
N GLY A 73 8.31 0.52 -7.56
CA GLY A 73 7.87 1.28 -8.74
C GLY A 73 6.36 1.56 -8.78
N ILE A 74 5.69 1.54 -7.62
CA ILE A 74 4.25 1.78 -7.51
C ILE A 74 4.02 3.28 -7.31
N GLU A 75 3.35 3.93 -8.26
CA GLU A 75 3.24 5.40 -8.28
C GLU A 75 1.88 5.88 -7.77
N GLN A 76 0.83 5.12 -8.05
CA GLN A 76 -0.55 5.45 -7.65
C GLN A 76 -0.90 4.70 -6.38
N ILE A 77 -0.68 5.32 -5.23
CA ILE A 77 -0.80 4.66 -3.92
C ILE A 77 -1.93 5.31 -3.11
N THR A 78 -2.88 4.49 -2.70
CA THR A 78 -3.91 4.81 -1.71
C THR A 78 -3.72 3.90 -0.49
N LEU A 79 -3.55 4.47 0.69
CA LEU A 79 -3.50 3.70 1.93
C LEU A 79 -4.55 4.29 2.87
N GLN A 80 -5.42 3.45 3.41
CA GLN A 80 -6.41 3.85 4.40
C GLN A 80 -5.91 3.46 5.79
N PRO A 81 -5.72 4.40 6.72
CA PRO A 81 -5.41 4.04 8.09
C PRO A 81 -6.67 3.59 8.82
N GLU A 82 -6.52 2.57 9.66
CA GLU A 82 -7.57 2.08 10.56
C GLU A 82 -7.00 2.00 11.98
N LEU A 83 -7.82 2.34 12.97
CA LEU A 83 -7.46 2.07 14.36
C LEU A 83 -7.90 0.66 14.71
N ARG A 84 -7.00 -0.07 15.36
CA ARG A 84 -7.31 -1.38 15.91
C ARG A 84 -8.55 -1.28 16.78
N ARG A 85 -9.62 -1.98 16.39
CA ARG A 85 -10.83 -2.03 17.21
C ARG A 85 -10.54 -2.91 18.43
N PRO A 86 -10.87 -2.47 19.66
CA PRO A 86 -10.84 -3.36 20.80
C PRO A 86 -11.84 -4.51 20.58
N ALA A 87 -11.44 -5.71 20.99
CA ALA A 87 -12.28 -6.92 20.96
C ALA A 87 -13.45 -6.82 21.94
#